data_AF-A0A2H3I1X1-F1
#
_entry.id   AF-A0A2H3I1X1-F1
#
_cell.length_a   1.000
_cell.length_b   1.000
_cell.length_c   1.000
_cell.angle_alpha   90.00
_cell.angle_beta   90.00
_cell.angle_gamma   90.00
#
_symmetry.space_group_name_H-M   'P 1'
#
loop_
_entity.id
_entity.type
_entity.pdbx_description
1 polymer ?
#
loop_
_entity_poly.entity_id
_entity_poly.type
_entity_poly.pdbx_seq_one_letter_code
_entity_poly.pdbx_strand_id
1 'polypeptide(L)'
;MEDKTTKDGIPFPWELGVFDAHCHPTDTMTSISDIPHMKATALTVMSTRGEDQELVDEIAKQLGDYYHGSKHGNGKIVPCFGWHPWFAHQIRVEGDGEDTTINAIESKTRHYRNVLTGTMGTEAENIAFFKTLPTPKPLSTLLSETKTRLLAHPNALVGEIGLDKAFRLPMPWQADELDSRNSGLTPGSREGRKLSPYRVVIAHQKALLKAQLQLAGELRRAVSVHSVQGHGVVLECFQELWRGYERKVESKRRRKKMVDQERNEEEEDDDDDDKEKEVDATPLPYPPRICMHSYSGSPEAMKQLLHSSVPSDVYFSFSTVINFTGPTVNRVKSTLEALPDDRILIESDLHTAGKQMDDLLEDVVRTVCHVKGWSLEDGTKLLAENWRRFVFG
;
A
#
# COMPACT_ATOMS: atom_id res chain seq x y z
N MET A 1 -26.77 -22.84 -5.34
CA MET A 1 -25.87 -23.36 -4.31
C MET A 1 -25.10 -24.52 -4.93
N GLU A 2 -24.06 -24.20 -5.68
CA GLU A 2 -23.01 -25.17 -6.00
C GLU A 2 -21.87 -24.84 -5.05
N ASP A 3 -21.60 -25.80 -4.18
CA ASP A 3 -20.52 -25.80 -3.24
C ASP A 3 -19.21 -25.77 -4.04
N LYS A 4 -18.48 -24.65 -4.00
CA LYS A 4 -17.11 -24.55 -4.52
C LYS A 4 -16.15 -25.25 -3.54
N THR A 5 -16.48 -26.47 -3.13
CA THR A 5 -15.54 -27.33 -2.42
C THR A 5 -14.46 -27.75 -3.40
N THR A 6 -13.31 -27.10 -3.24
CA THR A 6 -11.98 -27.62 -3.58
C THR A 6 -11.64 -27.72 -5.07
N LYS A 7 -10.73 -26.86 -5.54
CA LYS A 7 -10.02 -27.13 -6.81
C LYS A 7 -9.10 -28.36 -6.73
N ASP A 8 -8.77 -28.85 -5.52
CA ASP A 8 -7.80 -29.94 -5.30
C ASP A 8 -8.20 -30.98 -4.21
N GLY A 9 -9.43 -31.01 -3.70
CA GLY A 9 -9.86 -31.89 -2.60
C GLY A 9 -9.24 -31.61 -1.20
N ILE A 10 -8.25 -30.73 -1.10
CA ILE A 10 -7.50 -30.47 0.14
C ILE A 10 -8.15 -29.32 0.94
N PRO A 11 -8.53 -29.54 2.22
CA PRO A 11 -9.00 -28.47 3.11
C PRO A 11 -8.00 -27.33 3.24
N PHE A 12 -8.48 -26.09 3.32
CA PHE A 12 -7.59 -24.93 3.46
C PHE A 12 -7.19 -24.70 4.93
N PRO A 13 -5.89 -24.53 5.23
CA PRO A 13 -5.39 -24.49 6.60
C PRO A 13 -5.45 -23.08 7.21
N TRP A 14 -6.66 -22.58 7.45
CA TRP A 14 -6.90 -21.24 8.02
C TRP A 14 -6.22 -21.03 9.38
N GLU A 15 -6.03 -22.10 10.17
CA GLU A 15 -5.39 -22.10 11.48
C GLU A 15 -3.91 -21.71 11.45
N LEU A 16 -3.24 -21.81 10.29
CA LEU A 16 -1.84 -21.40 10.12
C LEU A 16 -1.69 -19.87 10.02
N GLY A 17 -2.80 -19.17 9.86
CA GLY A 17 -2.88 -17.73 9.77
C GLY A 17 -2.88 -17.25 8.33
N VAL A 18 -3.92 -16.49 7.97
CA VAL A 18 -4.03 -15.81 6.67
C VAL A 18 -4.21 -14.33 6.91
N PHE A 19 -3.35 -13.55 6.30
CA PHE A 19 -3.25 -12.12 6.55
C PHE A 19 -3.46 -11.38 5.25
N ASP A 20 -4.48 -10.52 5.22
CA ASP A 20 -4.72 -9.67 4.08
C ASP A 20 -3.77 -8.46 4.16
N ALA A 21 -2.81 -8.38 3.23
CA ALA A 21 -1.85 -7.29 3.18
C ALA A 21 -2.45 -5.96 2.70
N HIS A 22 -3.65 -5.98 2.08
CA HIS A 22 -4.28 -4.79 1.53
C HIS A 22 -5.77 -4.99 1.22
N CYS A 23 -6.63 -4.23 1.91
CA CYS A 23 -8.05 -4.19 1.58
C CYS A 23 -8.71 -2.85 1.93
N HIS A 24 -9.93 -2.64 1.42
CA HIS A 24 -10.71 -1.41 1.57
C HIS A 24 -12.13 -1.66 2.14
N PRO A 25 -12.31 -2.42 3.24
CA PRO A 25 -13.65 -2.74 3.75
C PRO A 25 -14.45 -1.49 4.16
N THR A 26 -13.78 -0.36 4.43
CA THR A 26 -14.42 0.93 4.72
C THR A 26 -15.07 1.58 3.50
N ASP A 27 -14.84 1.08 2.29
CA ASP A 27 -15.62 1.49 1.11
C ASP A 27 -17.07 1.00 1.17
N THR A 28 -17.35 -0.05 1.95
CA THR A 28 -18.70 -0.58 2.17
C THR A 28 -18.94 -0.84 3.66
N MET A 29 -19.29 0.22 4.39
CA MET A 29 -19.43 0.20 5.85
C MET A 29 -20.45 -0.84 6.37
N THR A 30 -21.44 -1.21 5.54
CA THR A 30 -22.42 -2.25 5.90
C THR A 30 -21.81 -3.64 6.07
N SER A 31 -20.59 -3.89 5.57
CA SER A 31 -19.90 -5.17 5.68
C SER A 31 -18.99 -5.29 6.91
N ILE A 32 -18.72 -4.19 7.62
CA ILE A 32 -17.74 -4.16 8.73
C ILE A 32 -18.10 -5.14 9.86
N SER A 33 -19.40 -5.38 10.10
CA SER A 33 -19.88 -6.35 11.10
C SER A 33 -19.49 -7.79 10.80
N ASP A 34 -19.05 -8.10 9.58
CA ASP A 34 -18.63 -9.45 9.20
C ASP A 34 -17.20 -9.76 9.62
N ILE A 35 -16.35 -8.75 9.82
CA ILE A 35 -14.91 -8.92 10.14
C ILE A 35 -14.66 -9.86 11.33
N PRO A 36 -15.37 -9.76 12.47
CA PRO A 36 -15.17 -10.68 13.59
C PRO A 36 -15.40 -12.15 13.24
N HIS A 37 -16.27 -12.41 12.25
CA HIS A 37 -16.67 -13.76 11.83
C HIS A 37 -15.85 -14.30 10.66
N MET A 38 -15.00 -13.47 10.04
CA MET A 38 -14.12 -13.89 8.96
C MET A 38 -13.08 -14.89 9.43
N LYS A 39 -12.59 -15.73 8.51
CA LYS A 39 -11.52 -16.70 8.77
C LYS A 39 -10.13 -16.07 8.70
N ALA A 40 -9.96 -15.00 7.91
CA ALA A 40 -8.74 -14.22 7.91
C ALA A 40 -8.33 -13.79 9.33
N THR A 41 -7.03 -13.89 9.61
CA THR A 41 -6.44 -13.63 10.93
C THR A 41 -6.27 -12.14 11.20
N ALA A 42 -5.81 -11.38 10.21
CA ALA A 42 -5.77 -9.93 10.27
C ALA A 42 -5.98 -9.32 8.88
N LEU A 43 -6.47 -8.08 8.88
CA LEU A 43 -6.76 -7.27 7.72
C LEU A 43 -5.97 -5.96 7.80
N THR A 44 -5.17 -5.69 6.77
CA THR A 44 -4.44 -4.43 6.61
C THR A 44 -5.33 -3.44 5.87
N VAL A 45 -6.04 -2.60 6.62
CA VAL A 45 -7.13 -1.79 6.10
C VAL A 45 -6.63 -0.42 5.67
N MET A 46 -6.76 -0.12 4.38
CA MET A 46 -6.27 1.11 3.78
C MET A 46 -7.31 2.22 3.86
N SER A 47 -6.81 3.43 4.15
CA SER A 47 -7.51 4.66 3.78
C SER A 47 -6.98 5.14 2.42
N THR A 48 -7.85 5.71 1.62
CA THR A 48 -7.55 6.07 0.23
C THR A 48 -7.79 7.58 -0.01
N ARG A 49 -8.74 8.18 0.71
CA ARG A 49 -9.24 9.56 0.47
C ARG A 49 -9.66 10.23 1.77
N GLY A 50 -10.22 11.44 1.70
CA GLY A 50 -10.63 12.18 2.90
C GLY A 50 -11.73 11.48 3.69
N GLU A 51 -12.70 10.91 2.97
CA GLU A 51 -13.93 10.35 3.53
C GLU A 51 -13.72 9.04 4.31
N ASP A 52 -12.63 8.32 4.09
CA ASP A 52 -12.36 7.04 4.77
C ASP A 52 -11.29 7.13 5.87
N GLN A 53 -10.57 8.26 6.02
CA GLN A 53 -9.53 8.40 7.06
C GLN A 53 -10.08 8.16 8.48
N GLU A 54 -11.22 8.77 8.80
CA GLU A 54 -11.87 8.64 10.11
C GLU A 54 -12.54 7.27 10.27
N LEU A 55 -13.14 6.75 9.20
CA LEU A 55 -13.77 5.42 9.22
C LEU A 55 -12.75 4.32 9.55
N VAL A 56 -11.54 4.38 8.96
CA VAL A 56 -10.47 3.41 9.26
C VAL A 56 -10.04 3.47 10.72
N ASP A 57 -9.93 4.67 11.29
CA ASP A 57 -9.61 4.89 12.72
C ASP A 57 -10.74 4.35 13.63
N GLU A 58 -12.00 4.67 13.31
CA GLU A 58 -13.17 4.21 14.06
C GLU A 58 -13.30 2.69 14.09
N ILE A 59 -13.15 2.01 12.94
CA ILE A 59 -13.27 0.54 12.91
C ILE A 59 -12.13 -0.13 13.67
N ALA A 60 -10.92 0.46 13.67
CA ALA A 60 -9.78 -0.05 14.41
C ALA A 60 -10.00 0.08 15.92
N LYS A 61 -10.54 1.22 16.37
CA LYS A 61 -10.97 1.42 17.77
C LYS A 61 -12.11 0.47 18.18
N GLN A 62 -13.06 0.21 17.28
CA GLN A 62 -14.23 -0.62 17.57
C GLN A 62 -13.90 -2.12 17.58
N LEU A 63 -13.16 -2.61 16.59
CA LEU A 63 -12.88 -4.04 16.39
C LEU A 63 -11.54 -4.49 16.97
N GLY A 64 -10.70 -3.53 17.38
CA GLY A 64 -9.39 -3.75 17.96
C GLY A 64 -8.29 -3.88 16.91
N ASP A 65 -7.14 -3.29 17.25
CA ASP A 65 -5.90 -3.47 16.52
C ASP A 65 -5.39 -4.92 16.67
N TYR A 66 -4.76 -5.43 15.62
CA TYR A 66 -4.06 -6.71 15.66
C TYR A 66 -2.65 -6.53 16.24
N TYR A 67 -2.30 -7.38 17.22
CA TYR A 67 -0.99 -7.45 17.86
C TYR A 67 -0.39 -8.84 17.70
N HIS A 68 0.81 -8.93 17.15
CA HIS A 68 1.51 -10.20 17.07
C HIS A 68 1.85 -10.75 18.46
N GLY A 69 1.54 -12.04 18.71
CA GLY A 69 1.84 -12.70 19.99
C GLY A 69 0.95 -12.29 21.17
N SER A 70 -0.20 -11.62 20.93
CA SER A 70 -1.12 -11.24 22.01
C SER A 70 -1.63 -12.45 22.80
N LYS A 71 -1.48 -12.42 24.14
CA LYS A 71 -1.94 -13.46 25.07
C LYS A 71 -3.40 -13.30 25.50
N HIS A 72 -3.95 -12.10 25.33
CA HIS A 72 -5.36 -11.78 25.55
C HIS A 72 -5.99 -11.49 24.18
N GLY A 73 -7.29 -11.74 24.00
CA GLY A 73 -7.98 -11.70 22.71
C GLY A 73 -7.48 -10.59 21.76
N ASN A 74 -7.27 -10.95 20.50
CA ASN A 74 -6.63 -10.08 19.52
C ASN A 74 -7.68 -9.42 18.62
N GLY A 75 -7.49 -8.14 18.32
CA GLY A 75 -8.21 -7.50 17.22
C GLY A 75 -7.80 -8.08 15.88
N LYS A 76 -8.47 -7.66 14.80
CA LYS A 76 -8.15 -8.10 13.43
C LYS A 76 -7.63 -7.00 12.53
N ILE A 77 -7.57 -5.75 13.00
CA ILE A 77 -7.30 -4.61 12.12
C ILE A 77 -5.85 -4.15 12.25
N VAL A 78 -5.19 -3.93 11.13
CA VAL A 78 -3.99 -3.10 11.03
C VAL A 78 -4.38 -1.87 10.23
N PRO A 79 -4.71 -0.74 10.87
CA PRO A 79 -5.18 0.43 10.15
C PRO A 79 -4.04 1.10 9.39
N CYS A 80 -4.32 1.61 8.20
CA CYS A 80 -3.34 2.28 7.36
C CYS A 80 -3.85 3.67 6.97
N PHE A 81 -2.98 4.67 7.16
CA PHE A 81 -3.32 6.06 6.92
C PHE A 81 -2.48 6.63 5.79
N GLY A 82 -3.13 7.00 4.70
CA GLY A 82 -2.47 7.48 3.48
C GLY A 82 -3.42 8.22 2.55
N TRP A 83 -2.85 8.96 1.62
CA TRP A 83 -3.57 9.68 0.58
C TRP A 83 -3.19 9.15 -0.79
N HIS A 84 -4.18 8.56 -1.45
CA HIS A 84 -3.99 7.88 -2.71
C HIS A 84 -3.78 8.87 -3.87
N PRO A 85 -2.94 8.55 -4.89
CA PRO A 85 -2.65 9.42 -6.03
C PRO A 85 -3.89 9.91 -6.81
N TRP A 86 -4.99 9.15 -6.79
CA TRP A 86 -6.25 9.58 -7.43
C TRP A 86 -6.78 10.89 -6.84
N PHE A 87 -6.57 11.09 -5.54
CA PHE A 87 -7.04 12.25 -4.78
C PHE A 87 -5.94 13.29 -4.56
N ALA A 88 -4.75 13.13 -5.15
CA ALA A 88 -3.63 14.06 -5.00
C ALA A 88 -3.97 15.49 -5.43
N HIS A 89 -4.89 15.67 -6.39
CA HIS A 89 -5.40 16.97 -6.81
C HIS A 89 -6.07 17.76 -5.68
N GLN A 90 -6.56 17.08 -4.64
CA GLN A 90 -7.23 17.70 -3.49
C GLN A 90 -6.24 18.25 -2.46
N ILE A 91 -4.93 18.05 -2.65
CA ILE A 91 -3.90 18.48 -1.72
C ILE A 91 -3.03 19.56 -2.35
N ARG A 92 -2.78 20.65 -1.62
CA ARG A 92 -1.88 21.74 -1.99
C ARG A 92 -0.51 21.53 -1.33
N VAL A 93 0.55 21.53 -2.13
CA VAL A 93 1.95 21.49 -1.64
C VAL A 93 2.40 22.92 -1.35
N GLU A 94 3.01 23.14 -0.19
CA GLU A 94 3.52 24.45 0.22
C GLU A 94 4.77 24.82 -0.60
N GLY A 95 4.85 26.07 -1.08
CA GLY A 95 5.90 26.53 -2.00
C GLY A 95 5.37 27.22 -3.25
N ASP A 96 4.10 26.99 -3.59
CA ASP A 96 3.38 27.75 -4.61
C ASP A 96 2.92 29.08 -3.99
N GLY A 97 3.85 30.05 -3.95
CA GLY A 97 3.71 31.42 -3.42
C GLY A 97 2.33 31.77 -2.86
N GLU A 98 2.22 31.82 -1.53
CA GLU A 98 1.02 32.33 -0.86
C GLU A 98 0.91 33.83 -1.15
N ASP A 99 0.27 34.13 -2.27
CA ASP A 99 -0.21 35.47 -2.51
C ASP A 99 -1.46 35.68 -1.65
N THR A 100 -1.24 36.22 -0.46
CA THR A 100 -2.27 36.54 0.54
C THR A 100 -3.28 37.57 0.05
N THR A 101 -3.09 38.13 -1.15
CA THR A 101 -4.01 39.11 -1.75
C THR A 101 -5.13 38.48 -2.60
N ILE A 102 -5.04 37.18 -2.90
CA ILE A 102 -5.98 36.50 -3.79
C ILE A 102 -7.10 35.82 -3.01
N ASN A 103 -8.35 35.98 -3.48
CA ASN A 103 -9.52 35.37 -2.84
C ASN A 103 -9.53 33.83 -2.97
N ALA A 104 -10.33 33.16 -2.13
CA ALA A 104 -10.36 31.69 -2.05
C ALA A 104 -10.74 30.99 -3.37
N ILE A 105 -11.62 31.58 -4.18
CA ILE A 105 -12.07 31.00 -5.45
C ILE A 105 -10.92 31.02 -6.47
N GLU A 106 -10.20 32.12 -6.54
CA GLU A 106 -9.08 32.29 -7.46
C GLU A 106 -7.88 31.45 -7.02
N SER A 107 -7.62 31.35 -5.71
CA SER A 107 -6.61 30.42 -5.16
C SER A 107 -6.90 28.96 -5.52
N LYS A 108 -8.15 28.51 -5.34
CA LYS A 108 -8.61 27.17 -5.75
C LYS A 108 -8.44 26.94 -7.26
N THR A 109 -8.86 27.91 -8.08
CA THR A 109 -8.74 27.82 -9.55
C THR A 109 -7.28 27.72 -9.98
N ARG A 110 -6.40 28.54 -9.38
CA ARG A 110 -4.96 28.53 -9.65
C ARG A 110 -4.33 27.19 -9.28
N HIS A 111 -4.66 26.64 -8.12
CA HIS A 111 -4.20 25.32 -7.70
C HIS A 111 -4.54 24.24 -8.74
N TYR A 112 -5.82 24.12 -9.13
CA TYR A 112 -6.24 23.10 -10.09
C TYR A 112 -5.63 23.29 -11.48
N ARG A 113 -5.42 24.55 -11.91
CA ARG A 113 -4.71 24.84 -13.16
C ARG A 113 -3.25 24.35 -13.11
N ASN A 114 -2.59 24.45 -11.98
CA ASN A 114 -1.19 24.04 -11.83
C ASN A 114 -1.02 22.52 -11.72
N VAL A 115 -1.94 21.85 -11.02
CA VAL A 115 -1.78 20.42 -10.68
C VAL A 115 -2.49 19.47 -11.65
N LEU A 116 -3.32 19.98 -12.56
CA LEU A 116 -4.04 19.17 -13.55
C LEU A 116 -3.49 19.39 -14.96
N THR A 117 -3.46 18.30 -15.73
CA THR A 117 -3.19 18.31 -17.17
C THR A 117 -4.38 17.74 -17.93
N GLY A 118 -4.76 18.38 -19.03
CA GLY A 118 -5.98 18.10 -19.80
C GLY A 118 -6.75 19.39 -20.10
N THR A 119 -7.83 19.28 -20.88
CA THR A 119 -8.72 20.42 -21.18
C THR A 119 -10.12 19.91 -21.50
N MET A 120 -11.14 20.67 -21.09
CA MET A 120 -12.55 20.48 -21.46
C MET A 120 -12.92 21.18 -22.78
N GLY A 121 -11.97 21.90 -23.40
CA GLY A 121 -12.20 22.71 -24.58
C GLY A 121 -11.75 24.14 -24.32
N THR A 122 -12.70 24.98 -23.87
CA THR A 122 -12.46 26.39 -23.58
C THR A 122 -12.00 26.65 -22.15
N GLU A 123 -11.37 27.80 -21.90
CA GLU A 123 -10.96 28.19 -20.54
C GLU A 123 -12.13 28.37 -19.58
N ALA A 124 -13.28 28.83 -20.08
CA ALA A 124 -14.50 28.96 -19.29
C ALA A 124 -15.00 27.60 -18.79
N GLU A 125 -14.98 26.56 -19.65
CA GLU A 125 -15.36 25.19 -19.29
C GLU A 125 -14.35 24.57 -18.31
N ASN A 126 -13.06 24.86 -18.46
CA ASN A 126 -12.03 24.43 -17.51
C ASN A 126 -12.27 25.02 -16.11
N ILE A 127 -12.50 26.34 -16.04
CA ILE A 127 -12.82 27.02 -14.79
C ILE A 127 -14.12 26.50 -14.18
N ALA A 128 -15.15 26.24 -15.00
CA ALA A 128 -16.39 25.64 -14.53
C ALA A 128 -16.15 24.26 -13.90
N PHE A 129 -15.31 23.42 -14.52
CA PHE A 129 -14.91 22.14 -13.94
C PHE A 129 -14.15 22.31 -12.63
N PHE A 130 -13.12 23.17 -12.57
CA PHE A 130 -12.33 23.40 -11.34
C PHE A 130 -13.18 23.88 -10.16
N LYS A 131 -14.25 24.64 -10.41
CA LYS A 131 -15.18 25.09 -9.36
C LYS A 131 -15.92 23.93 -8.70
N THR A 132 -16.15 22.83 -9.40
CA THR A 132 -16.85 21.64 -8.87
C THR A 132 -15.99 20.73 -8.00
N LEU A 133 -14.66 20.79 -8.16
CA LEU A 133 -13.70 20.05 -7.34
C LEU A 133 -13.69 20.60 -5.89
N PRO A 134 -13.23 19.85 -4.87
CA PRO A 134 -13.23 20.33 -3.48
C PRO A 134 -12.28 21.52 -3.25
N THR A 135 -12.28 22.10 -2.05
CA THR A 135 -11.23 23.06 -1.68
C THR A 135 -9.95 22.30 -1.34
N PRO A 136 -8.78 22.65 -1.92
CA PRO A 136 -7.54 21.92 -1.65
C PRO A 136 -7.10 22.04 -0.19
N LYS A 137 -6.79 20.91 0.44
CA LYS A 137 -6.24 20.81 1.80
C LYS A 137 -4.72 21.01 1.78
N PRO A 138 -4.12 21.77 2.72
CA PRO A 138 -2.66 21.86 2.82
C PRO A 138 -2.01 20.50 3.12
N LEU A 139 -0.89 20.20 2.46
CA LEU A 139 -0.12 18.98 2.69
C LEU A 139 0.36 18.86 4.14
N SER A 140 0.77 19.97 4.77
CA SER A 140 1.17 19.99 6.18
C SER A 140 0.05 19.52 7.12
N THR A 141 -1.18 19.98 6.88
CA THR A 141 -2.36 19.54 7.64
C THR A 141 -2.61 18.05 7.45
N LEU A 142 -2.53 17.55 6.21
CA LEU A 142 -2.65 16.12 5.92
C LEU A 142 -1.62 15.31 6.69
N LEU A 143 -0.33 15.66 6.60
CA LEU A 143 0.74 14.93 7.30
C LEU A 143 0.60 14.97 8.82
N SER A 144 0.17 16.10 9.38
CA SER A 144 -0.08 16.24 10.83
C SER A 144 -1.20 15.31 11.31
N GLU A 145 -2.30 15.24 10.56
CA GLU A 145 -3.41 14.35 10.89
C GLU A 145 -3.02 12.88 10.72
N THR A 146 -2.34 12.52 9.63
CA THR A 146 -1.81 11.17 9.40
C THR A 146 -0.86 10.76 10.54
N LYS A 147 0.07 11.64 10.93
CA LYS A 147 0.97 11.42 12.08
C LYS A 147 0.20 11.17 13.37
N THR A 148 -0.85 11.95 13.63
CA THR A 148 -1.70 11.77 14.83
C THR A 148 -2.33 10.39 14.86
N ARG A 149 -2.91 9.92 13.74
CA ARG A 149 -3.51 8.58 13.66
C ARG A 149 -2.48 7.46 13.78
N LEU A 150 -1.31 7.61 13.14
CA LEU A 150 -0.21 6.64 13.25
C LEU A 150 0.35 6.51 14.67
N LEU A 151 0.31 7.58 15.47
CA LEU A 151 0.73 7.55 16.87
C LEU A 151 -0.36 6.96 17.77
N ALA A 152 -1.64 7.14 17.42
CA ALA A 152 -2.76 6.53 18.14
C ALA A 152 -2.82 5.00 17.97
N HIS A 153 -2.31 4.47 16.84
CA HIS A 153 -2.28 3.05 16.52
C HIS A 153 -0.84 2.55 16.38
N PRO A 154 -0.26 1.89 17.42
CA PRO A 154 1.16 1.53 17.44
C PRO A 154 1.63 0.62 16.31
N ASN A 155 0.73 -0.12 15.64
CA ASN A 155 1.08 -1.02 14.53
C ASN A 155 0.60 -0.48 13.17
N ALA A 156 0.03 0.73 13.11
CA ALA A 156 -0.50 1.28 11.87
C ALA A 156 0.59 1.50 10.81
N LEU A 157 0.19 1.38 9.55
CA LEU A 157 1.05 1.60 8.40
C LEU A 157 0.70 2.90 7.68
N VAL A 158 1.55 3.34 6.76
CA VAL A 158 1.20 4.41 5.81
C VAL A 158 0.71 3.79 4.51
N GLY A 159 -0.55 4.01 4.18
CA GLY A 159 -1.16 3.44 2.99
C GLY A 159 -2.66 3.74 2.90
N GLU A 160 -3.23 3.83 1.72
CA GLU A 160 -2.58 3.61 0.42
C GLU A 160 -1.97 4.92 -0.14
N ILE A 161 -0.69 4.88 -0.52
CA ILE A 161 0.03 6.02 -1.12
C ILE A 161 0.67 5.57 -2.44
N GLY A 162 1.00 6.47 -3.36
CA GLY A 162 1.68 6.01 -4.58
C GLY A 162 1.59 6.95 -5.76
N LEU A 163 1.74 6.38 -6.97
CA LEU A 163 1.61 7.08 -8.25
C LEU A 163 0.67 6.34 -9.20
N ASP A 164 -0.18 7.09 -9.89
CA ASP A 164 -1.04 6.58 -10.96
C ASP A 164 -1.01 7.54 -12.16
N LYS A 165 -0.37 7.11 -13.26
CA LYS A 165 -0.32 7.90 -14.49
C LYS A 165 -1.57 7.74 -15.35
N ALA A 166 -2.33 6.66 -15.16
CA ALA A 166 -3.46 6.32 -16.01
C ALA A 166 -4.75 6.99 -15.55
N PHE A 167 -4.88 7.21 -14.23
CA PHE A 167 -6.09 7.72 -13.62
C PHE A 167 -6.50 9.10 -14.17
N ARG A 168 -7.80 9.23 -14.42
CA ARG A 168 -8.45 10.48 -14.81
C ARG A 168 -9.50 10.84 -13.78
N LEU A 169 -9.66 12.13 -13.49
CA LEU A 169 -10.64 12.60 -12.52
C LEU A 169 -12.07 12.28 -13.01
N PRO A 170 -12.99 11.83 -12.15
CA PRO A 170 -14.39 11.66 -12.53
C PRO A 170 -15.04 13.01 -12.83
N MET A 171 -16.05 12.99 -13.71
CA MET A 171 -16.93 14.12 -13.93
C MET A 171 -17.76 14.41 -12.67
N PRO A 172 -18.26 15.64 -12.49
CA PRO A 172 -19.21 15.96 -11.43
C PRO A 172 -20.51 15.18 -11.63
N TRP A 173 -21.14 14.83 -10.53
CA TRP A 173 -22.46 14.19 -10.54
C TRP A 173 -23.48 15.03 -11.33
N GLN A 174 -24.24 14.36 -12.18
CA GLN A 174 -25.47 14.92 -12.75
C GLN A 174 -26.66 14.67 -11.80
N ALA A 175 -27.71 15.47 -11.95
CA ALA A 175 -28.86 15.42 -11.03
C ALA A 175 -29.57 14.06 -11.02
N ASP A 176 -29.69 13.43 -12.18
CA ASP A 176 -30.27 12.09 -12.38
C ASP A 176 -29.40 10.95 -11.84
N GLU A 177 -28.08 11.13 -11.85
CA GLU A 177 -27.14 10.12 -11.31
C GLU A 177 -27.20 10.06 -9.78
N LEU A 178 -27.46 11.20 -9.10
CA LEU A 178 -27.54 11.28 -7.63
C LEU A 178 -28.65 10.39 -7.06
N ASP A 179 -29.79 10.26 -7.75
CA ASP A 179 -30.92 9.45 -7.32
C ASP A 179 -30.63 7.94 -7.39
N SER A 180 -29.72 7.54 -8.28
CA SER A 180 -29.31 6.14 -8.50
C SER A 180 -28.11 5.70 -7.66
N ARG A 181 -27.60 6.60 -6.82
CA ARG A 181 -26.36 6.38 -6.07
C ARG A 181 -26.54 5.28 -5.02
N ASN A 182 -25.56 4.38 -4.95
CA ASN A 182 -25.55 3.33 -3.93
C ASN A 182 -25.24 3.94 -2.55
N SER A 183 -26.26 4.08 -1.71
CA SER A 183 -26.14 4.63 -0.35
C SER A 183 -25.32 3.75 0.61
N GLY A 184 -25.03 2.50 0.25
CA GLY A 184 -24.17 1.60 1.02
C GLY A 184 -22.66 1.84 0.82
N LEU A 185 -22.27 2.65 -0.17
CA LEU A 185 -20.87 2.96 -0.45
C LEU A 185 -20.41 4.23 0.27
N THR A 186 -19.20 4.20 0.80
CA THR A 186 -18.56 5.39 1.37
C THR A 186 -18.32 6.44 0.28
N PRO A 187 -18.75 7.70 0.49
CA PRO A 187 -18.63 8.74 -0.53
C PRO A 187 -17.22 9.00 -1.04
N GLY A 188 -17.12 9.55 -2.25
CA GLY A 188 -15.86 10.07 -2.80
C GLY A 188 -15.18 9.16 -3.83
N SER A 189 -15.58 7.89 -3.93
CA SER A 189 -15.05 6.98 -4.95
C SER A 189 -15.58 7.34 -6.35
N ARG A 190 -15.13 6.64 -7.40
CA ARG A 190 -15.60 6.89 -8.77
C ARG A 190 -17.10 6.65 -8.92
N GLU A 191 -17.64 5.62 -8.25
CA GLU A 191 -19.07 5.25 -8.27
C GLU A 191 -19.65 5.17 -9.70
N GLY A 192 -18.87 4.66 -10.65
CA GLY A 192 -19.29 4.51 -12.05
C GLY A 192 -19.28 5.78 -12.91
N ARG A 193 -18.99 6.96 -12.33
CA ARG A 193 -18.98 8.24 -13.04
C ARG A 193 -18.06 8.23 -14.26
N LYS A 194 -18.49 8.92 -15.32
CA LYS A 194 -17.70 9.15 -16.52
C LYS A 194 -16.40 9.88 -16.17
N LEU A 195 -15.30 9.50 -16.81
CA LEU A 195 -14.00 10.15 -16.60
C LEU A 195 -13.86 11.41 -17.43
N SER A 196 -13.39 12.48 -16.79
CA SER A 196 -12.94 13.72 -17.44
C SER A 196 -11.63 13.50 -18.21
N PRO A 197 -11.18 14.47 -19.03
CA PRO A 197 -9.86 14.40 -19.67
C PRO A 197 -8.70 14.72 -18.71
N TYR A 198 -8.99 15.19 -17.49
CA TYR A 198 -7.99 15.66 -16.55
C TYR A 198 -7.26 14.53 -15.83
N ARG A 199 -5.95 14.71 -15.69
CA ARG A 199 -5.05 13.88 -14.85
C ARG A 199 -4.27 14.79 -13.91
N VAL A 200 -3.83 14.25 -12.78
CA VAL A 200 -2.89 14.95 -11.91
C VAL A 200 -1.50 14.90 -12.52
N VAL A 201 -0.82 16.04 -12.59
CA VAL A 201 0.56 16.11 -13.09
C VAL A 201 1.48 15.25 -12.23
N ILE A 202 2.37 14.50 -12.87
CA ILE A 202 3.20 13.50 -12.18
C ILE A 202 4.11 14.13 -11.11
N ALA A 203 4.60 15.36 -11.35
CA ALA A 203 5.42 16.08 -10.40
C ALA A 203 4.68 16.34 -9.07
N HIS A 204 3.38 16.66 -9.14
CA HIS A 204 2.55 16.88 -7.96
C HIS A 204 2.33 15.56 -7.20
N GLN A 205 2.02 14.47 -7.91
CA GLN A 205 1.93 13.15 -7.27
C GLN A 205 3.25 12.72 -6.60
N LYS A 206 4.41 12.96 -7.25
CA LYS A 206 5.74 12.69 -6.67
C LYS A 206 5.95 13.46 -5.36
N ALA A 207 5.58 14.74 -5.32
CA ALA A 207 5.73 15.57 -4.12
C ALA A 207 4.95 15.00 -2.92
N LEU A 208 3.69 14.63 -3.13
CA LEU A 208 2.85 14.01 -2.09
C LEU A 208 3.40 12.64 -1.68
N LEU A 209 3.80 11.80 -2.64
CA LEU A 209 4.36 10.48 -2.33
C LEU A 209 5.60 10.59 -1.46
N LYS A 210 6.56 11.45 -1.83
CA LYS A 210 7.81 11.62 -1.05
C LYS A 210 7.53 12.11 0.35
N ALA A 211 6.63 13.07 0.53
CA ALA A 211 6.29 13.58 1.86
C ALA A 211 5.67 12.49 2.75
N GLN A 212 4.79 11.64 2.21
CA GLN A 212 4.20 10.52 2.95
C GLN A 212 5.22 9.41 3.25
N LEU A 213 6.14 9.11 2.33
CA LEU A 213 7.25 8.17 2.56
C LEU A 213 8.22 8.66 3.65
N GLN A 214 8.50 9.96 3.68
CA GLN A 214 9.34 10.57 4.72
C GLN A 214 8.67 10.52 6.09
N LEU A 215 7.36 10.78 6.18
CA LEU A 215 6.61 10.60 7.43
C LEU A 215 6.66 9.15 7.91
N ALA A 216 6.52 8.19 6.98
CA ALA A 216 6.65 6.77 7.30
C ALA A 216 8.06 6.42 7.80
N GLY A 217 9.11 6.98 7.19
CA GLY A 217 10.49 6.80 7.64
C GLY A 217 10.76 7.43 9.01
N GLU A 218 10.21 8.61 9.28
CA GLU A 218 10.31 9.29 10.56
C GLU A 218 9.74 8.45 11.70
N LEU A 219 8.57 7.85 11.47
CA LEU A 219 7.86 7.00 12.43
C LEU A 219 8.19 5.51 12.31
N ARG A 220 9.15 5.16 11.43
CA ARG A 220 9.55 3.78 11.11
C ARG A 220 8.37 2.85 10.76
N ARG A 221 7.36 3.38 10.08
CA ARG A 221 6.18 2.63 9.61
C ARG A 221 6.47 1.93 8.29
N ALA A 222 5.92 0.73 8.13
CA ALA A 222 5.85 0.11 6.82
C ALA A 222 4.86 0.88 5.93
N VAL A 223 5.01 0.72 4.62
CA VAL A 223 4.15 1.41 3.65
C VAL A 223 3.54 0.46 2.63
N SER A 224 2.32 0.76 2.20
CA SER A 224 1.67 0.10 1.06
C SER A 224 1.59 1.08 -0.11
N VAL A 225 2.20 0.71 -1.24
CA VAL A 225 2.46 1.62 -2.36
C VAL A 225 1.73 1.20 -3.64
N HIS A 226 0.79 2.06 -4.07
CA HIS A 226 0.14 2.02 -5.37
C HIS A 226 1.10 2.40 -6.50
N SER A 227 1.06 1.65 -7.60
CA SER A 227 1.84 1.99 -8.77
C SER A 227 1.20 1.50 -10.07
N VAL A 228 0.53 2.40 -10.80
CA VAL A 228 -0.07 2.10 -12.11
C VAL A 228 0.56 2.94 -13.21
N GLN A 229 1.13 2.25 -14.21
CA GLN A 229 1.90 2.85 -15.31
C GLN A 229 3.03 3.78 -14.82
N GLY A 230 3.46 3.62 -13.56
CA GLY A 230 4.36 4.53 -12.85
C GLY A 230 5.56 3.87 -12.20
N HIS A 231 5.79 2.56 -12.37
CA HIS A 231 6.79 1.80 -11.60
C HIS A 231 8.20 2.41 -11.62
N GLY A 232 8.67 2.87 -12.79
CA GLY A 232 9.98 3.54 -12.88
C GLY A 232 10.05 4.85 -12.09
N VAL A 233 8.97 5.62 -12.08
CA VAL A 233 8.91 6.89 -11.34
C VAL A 233 8.78 6.66 -9.83
N VAL A 234 8.10 5.58 -9.42
CA VAL A 234 8.07 5.16 -8.02
C VAL A 234 9.48 4.75 -7.56
N LEU A 235 10.19 3.96 -8.37
CA LEU A 235 11.58 3.59 -8.10
C LEU A 235 12.51 4.81 -8.02
N GLU A 236 12.35 5.80 -8.91
CA GLU A 236 13.08 7.07 -8.81
C GLU A 236 12.82 7.77 -7.47
N CYS A 237 11.56 7.87 -7.03
CA CYS A 237 11.24 8.46 -5.72
C CYS A 237 11.94 7.72 -4.57
N PHE A 238 11.98 6.39 -4.62
CA PHE A 238 12.68 5.59 -3.61
C PHE A 238 14.19 5.84 -3.66
N GLN A 239 14.81 5.79 -4.83
CA GLN A 239 16.25 6.04 -5.00
C GLN A 239 16.65 7.44 -4.53
N GLU A 240 15.81 8.45 -4.78
CA GLU A 240 16.02 9.81 -4.27
C GLU A 240 16.06 9.85 -2.72
N LEU A 241 15.22 9.06 -2.04
CA LEU A 241 15.17 8.98 -0.57
C LEU A 241 16.23 8.05 0.04
N TRP A 242 16.64 7.01 -0.68
CA TRP A 242 17.67 6.07 -0.25
C TRP A 242 19.10 6.61 -0.40
N ARG A 243 19.27 7.71 -1.13
CA ARG A 243 20.59 8.27 -1.44
C ARG A 243 21.41 8.53 -0.17
N GLY A 244 22.56 7.87 -0.06
CA GLY A 244 23.46 7.98 1.09
C GLY A 244 23.20 6.98 2.21
N TYR A 245 22.18 6.13 2.07
CA TYR A 245 21.80 5.10 3.04
C TYR A 245 21.92 3.68 2.47
N GLU A 246 22.54 3.53 1.30
CA GLU A 246 22.66 2.25 0.63
C GLU A 246 23.41 1.21 1.49
N ARG A 247 22.88 -0.03 1.53
CA ARG A 247 23.54 -1.14 2.23
C ARG A 247 24.90 -1.41 1.58
N LYS A 248 25.93 -1.61 2.40
CA LYS A 248 27.26 -1.97 1.92
C LYS A 248 27.19 -3.33 1.22
N VAL A 249 27.30 -3.33 -0.11
CA VAL A 249 27.33 -4.57 -0.88
C VAL A 249 28.72 -5.17 -0.76
N GLU A 250 28.90 -6.11 0.17
CA GLU A 250 30.14 -6.85 0.27
C GLU A 250 30.36 -7.68 -0.99
N SER A 251 31.49 -7.47 -1.66
CA SER A 251 31.80 -8.21 -2.89
C SER A 251 31.82 -9.72 -2.64
N LYS A 252 31.32 -10.52 -3.60
CA LYS A 252 31.38 -12.00 -3.56
C LYS A 252 32.79 -12.54 -3.27
N ARG A 253 33.84 -11.79 -3.66
CA ARG A 253 35.25 -12.10 -3.35
C ARG A 253 35.57 -11.98 -1.86
N ARG A 254 35.09 -10.95 -1.18
CA ARG A 254 35.27 -10.79 0.29
C ARG A 254 34.47 -11.85 1.05
N ARG A 255 33.22 -12.10 0.65
CA ARG A 255 32.39 -13.14 1.26
C ARG A 255 33.00 -14.54 1.13
N LYS A 256 33.57 -14.87 -0.04
CA LYS A 256 34.29 -16.14 -0.24
C LYS A 256 35.58 -16.20 0.59
N LYS A 257 36.32 -15.08 0.71
CA LYS A 257 37.56 -15.01 1.51
C LYS A 257 37.30 -15.14 3.02
N MET A 258 36.17 -14.64 3.51
CA MET A 258 35.74 -14.83 4.91
C MET A 258 35.28 -16.27 5.15
N VAL A 259 34.51 -16.88 4.25
CA VAL A 259 34.12 -18.31 4.36
C VAL A 259 35.35 -19.24 4.26
N ASP A 260 36.37 -18.87 3.47
CA ASP A 260 37.64 -19.59 3.39
C ASP A 260 38.57 -19.30 4.60
N GLN A 261 38.37 -18.20 5.34
CA GLN A 261 39.07 -17.90 6.61
C GLN A 261 38.38 -18.57 7.80
N GLU A 262 37.06 -18.52 7.90
CA GLU A 262 36.26 -19.20 8.93
C GLU A 262 36.46 -20.72 8.90
N ARG A 263 36.71 -21.31 7.71
CA ARG A 263 37.09 -22.74 7.58
C ARG A 263 38.51 -23.07 8.04
N ASN A 264 39.38 -22.08 8.25
CA ASN A 264 40.77 -22.27 8.69
C ASN A 264 41.00 -21.85 10.15
N GLU A 265 39.99 -21.27 10.81
CA GLU A 265 40.08 -20.71 12.17
C GLU A 265 39.11 -21.42 13.14
N GLU A 266 38.79 -22.70 12.92
CA GLU A 266 38.10 -23.57 13.91
C GLU A 266 39.09 -24.14 14.96
N GLU A 267 40.04 -23.35 15.47
CA GLU A 267 40.80 -23.65 16.70
C GLU A 267 41.33 -22.32 17.27
N GLU A 268 40.49 -21.56 17.99
CA GLU A 268 40.85 -20.77 19.18
C GLU A 268 39.61 -20.03 19.74
N ASP A 269 39.63 -19.83 21.06
CA ASP A 269 38.53 -19.66 22.01
C ASP A 269 37.55 -18.48 21.83
N ASP A 270 36.35 -18.76 22.38
CA ASP A 270 35.38 -17.96 23.16
C ASP A 270 35.55 -16.43 23.33
N ASP A 271 34.38 -15.82 23.49
CA ASP A 271 34.06 -14.44 23.90
C ASP A 271 34.21 -13.33 22.84
N ASP A 272 33.14 -13.04 22.11
CA ASP A 272 32.82 -11.65 21.79
C ASP A 272 31.31 -11.41 21.56
N ASP A 273 30.68 -10.88 22.62
CA ASP A 273 29.56 -9.93 22.62
C ASP A 273 28.48 -10.08 21.52
N ASP A 274 27.40 -10.76 21.91
CA ASP A 274 26.03 -10.48 21.43
C ASP A 274 25.68 -9.01 21.71
N LYS A 275 26.18 -8.09 20.87
CA LYS A 275 25.59 -6.77 20.71
C LYS A 275 24.37 -6.92 19.83
N GLU A 276 23.28 -7.33 20.45
CA GLU A 276 21.94 -6.90 20.05
C GLU A 276 22.04 -5.40 19.71
N LYS A 277 22.06 -5.08 18.42
CA LYS A 277 22.02 -3.69 17.98
C LYS A 277 20.67 -3.16 18.42
N GLU A 278 20.64 -2.44 19.54
CA GLU A 278 19.64 -1.41 19.79
C GLU A 278 19.55 -0.60 18.50
N VAL A 279 18.47 -0.82 17.74
CA VAL A 279 18.20 -0.10 16.51
C VAL A 279 17.79 1.30 16.94
N ASP A 280 18.80 2.15 17.08
CA ASP A 280 18.70 3.49 17.60
C ASP A 280 17.52 4.26 16.99
N ALA A 281 16.83 5.03 17.83
CA ALA A 281 15.55 5.69 17.59
C ALA A 281 15.62 6.84 16.56
N THR A 282 16.61 6.83 15.67
CA THR A 282 16.85 7.87 14.68
C THR A 282 15.81 7.80 13.55
N PRO A 283 15.13 8.92 13.22
CA PRO A 283 14.27 9.05 12.06
C PRO A 283 14.98 8.67 10.76
N LEU A 284 14.32 7.90 9.89
CA LEU A 284 14.82 7.58 8.55
C LEU A 284 14.18 8.51 7.50
N PRO A 285 14.87 8.88 6.41
CA PRO A 285 14.26 9.63 5.32
C PRO A 285 13.39 8.75 4.39
N TYR A 286 13.38 7.44 4.61
CA TYR A 286 12.64 6.44 3.85
C TYR A 286 12.00 5.41 4.79
N PRO A 287 10.91 4.75 4.37
CA PRO A 287 10.30 3.71 5.18
C PRO A 287 11.19 2.46 5.25
N PRO A 288 11.32 1.81 6.41
CA PRO A 288 12.13 0.61 6.55
C PRO A 288 11.57 -0.58 5.75
N ARG A 289 10.25 -0.63 5.56
CA ARG A 289 9.54 -1.74 4.89
C ARG A 289 8.54 -1.19 3.87
N ILE A 290 8.51 -1.75 2.68
CA ILE A 290 7.69 -1.29 1.55
C ILE A 290 6.97 -2.48 0.96
N CYS A 291 5.65 -2.42 0.84
CA CYS A 291 4.86 -3.33 0.01
C CYS A 291 4.50 -2.63 -1.30
N MET A 292 4.91 -3.20 -2.42
CA MET A 292 4.40 -2.85 -3.73
C MET A 292 3.05 -3.55 -3.94
N HIS A 293 1.96 -2.82 -3.69
CA HIS A 293 0.60 -3.36 -3.73
C HIS A 293 0.21 -3.80 -5.15
N SER A 294 -0.49 -4.94 -5.25
CA SER A 294 -1.02 -5.51 -6.50
C SER A 294 -0.01 -5.44 -7.66
N TYR A 295 1.22 -5.91 -7.40
CA TYR A 295 2.33 -5.62 -8.29
C TYR A 295 2.14 -6.22 -9.69
N SER A 296 2.18 -5.35 -10.70
CA SER A 296 2.04 -5.71 -12.11
C SER A 296 3.23 -5.25 -12.97
N GLY A 297 4.33 -4.83 -12.34
CA GLY A 297 5.57 -4.45 -13.03
C GLY A 297 6.31 -5.65 -13.63
N SER A 298 7.44 -5.39 -14.31
CA SER A 298 8.24 -6.47 -14.89
C SER A 298 9.20 -7.09 -13.86
N PRO A 299 9.73 -8.30 -14.14
CA PRO A 299 10.78 -8.91 -13.31
C PRO A 299 12.03 -8.05 -13.16
N GLU A 300 12.40 -7.27 -14.18
CA GLU A 300 13.57 -6.39 -14.16
C GLU A 300 13.39 -5.23 -13.18
N ALA A 301 12.20 -4.63 -13.14
CA ALA A 301 11.88 -3.58 -12.17
C ALA A 301 11.85 -4.14 -10.73
N MET A 302 11.31 -5.34 -10.55
CA MET A 302 11.31 -6.05 -9.26
C MET A 302 12.74 -6.35 -8.78
N LYS A 303 13.64 -6.79 -9.67
CA LYS A 303 15.06 -7.01 -9.34
C LYS A 303 15.79 -5.74 -8.91
N GLN A 304 15.42 -4.57 -9.45
CA GLN A 304 16.00 -3.29 -9.02
C GLN A 304 15.57 -2.93 -7.59
N LEU A 305 14.30 -3.19 -7.25
CA LEU A 305 13.75 -2.98 -5.91
C LEU A 305 14.31 -3.96 -4.87
N LEU A 306 14.77 -5.14 -5.30
CA LEU A 306 15.38 -6.16 -4.46
C LEU A 306 16.92 -6.16 -4.50
N HIS A 307 17.54 -5.14 -5.10
CA HIS A 307 18.99 -5.08 -5.17
C HIS A 307 19.60 -5.02 -3.76
N SER A 308 20.74 -5.68 -3.53
CA SER A 308 21.33 -5.83 -2.19
C SER A 308 21.78 -4.51 -1.54
N SER A 309 21.88 -3.43 -2.33
CA SER A 309 22.17 -2.08 -1.83
C SER A 309 20.93 -1.34 -1.32
N VAL A 310 19.73 -1.82 -1.64
CA VAL A 310 18.47 -1.18 -1.21
C VAL A 310 18.36 -1.28 0.31
N PRO A 311 18.15 -0.16 1.02
CA PRO A 311 18.12 -0.16 2.48
C PRO A 311 16.78 -0.60 3.08
N SER A 312 15.68 -0.44 2.33
CA SER A 312 14.36 -0.92 2.73
C SER A 312 14.18 -2.41 2.42
N ASP A 313 13.38 -3.08 3.23
CA ASP A 313 12.88 -4.42 2.89
C ASP A 313 11.64 -4.28 2.01
N VAL A 314 11.74 -4.71 0.76
CA VAL A 314 10.68 -4.56 -0.24
C VAL A 314 9.94 -5.89 -0.44
N TYR A 315 8.61 -5.82 -0.36
CA TYR A 315 7.66 -6.91 -0.52
C TYR A 315 6.74 -6.63 -1.70
N PHE A 316 6.12 -7.68 -2.22
CA PHE A 316 5.20 -7.62 -3.35
C PHE A 316 3.96 -8.43 -3.03
N SER A 317 2.80 -7.78 -3.05
CA SER A 317 1.53 -8.46 -2.84
C SER A 317 0.82 -8.75 -4.15
N PHE A 318 -0.02 -9.78 -4.11
CA PHE A 318 -0.81 -10.25 -5.23
C PHE A 318 -2.24 -10.52 -4.79
N SER A 319 -3.20 -10.13 -5.64
CA SER A 319 -4.62 -10.45 -5.50
C SER A 319 -5.12 -11.24 -6.70
N THR A 320 -6.13 -12.08 -6.47
CA THR A 320 -6.77 -12.85 -7.56
C THR A 320 -7.36 -11.92 -8.61
N VAL A 321 -8.09 -10.88 -8.18
CA VAL A 321 -8.86 -10.00 -9.06
C VAL A 321 -7.94 -9.13 -9.91
N ILE A 322 -6.88 -8.56 -9.36
CA ILE A 322 -6.02 -7.63 -10.10
C ILE A 322 -4.92 -8.37 -10.86
N ASN A 323 -4.26 -9.35 -10.25
CA ASN A 323 -3.04 -9.93 -10.81
C ASN A 323 -3.31 -11.17 -11.67
N PHE A 324 -4.34 -11.94 -11.33
CA PHE A 324 -4.65 -13.21 -11.98
C PHE A 324 -5.87 -13.19 -12.89
N THR A 325 -6.40 -12.00 -13.20
CA THR A 325 -7.37 -11.80 -14.28
C THR A 325 -6.82 -10.90 -15.38
N GLY A 326 -7.24 -11.13 -16.63
CA GLY A 326 -6.93 -10.23 -17.75
C GLY A 326 -5.59 -10.49 -18.47
N PRO A 327 -5.06 -9.49 -19.21
CA PRO A 327 -3.97 -9.70 -20.18
C PRO A 327 -2.58 -9.79 -19.55
N THR A 328 -2.42 -9.41 -18.28
CA THR A 328 -1.12 -9.34 -17.59
C THR A 328 -0.72 -10.61 -16.85
N VAL A 329 -1.59 -11.64 -16.84
CA VAL A 329 -1.43 -12.87 -16.05
C VAL A 329 -0.10 -13.56 -16.29
N ASN A 330 0.34 -13.69 -17.54
CA ASN A 330 1.61 -14.37 -17.84
C ASN A 330 2.82 -13.62 -17.25
N ARG A 331 2.82 -12.29 -17.32
CA ARG A 331 3.89 -11.46 -16.74
C ARG A 331 3.88 -11.51 -15.22
N VAL A 332 2.70 -11.50 -14.60
CA VAL A 332 2.55 -11.67 -13.16
C VAL A 332 3.10 -13.02 -12.72
N LYS A 333 2.75 -14.11 -13.41
CA LYS A 333 3.28 -15.45 -13.13
C LYS A 333 4.80 -15.50 -13.21
N SER A 334 5.39 -14.99 -14.30
CA SER A 334 6.86 -14.95 -14.43
C SER A 334 7.54 -14.08 -13.37
N THR A 335 6.88 -13.02 -12.92
CA THR A 335 7.38 -12.19 -11.81
C THR A 335 7.33 -12.97 -10.50
N LEU A 336 6.21 -13.65 -10.21
CA LEU A 336 6.02 -14.45 -9.01
C LEU A 336 7.00 -15.62 -8.95
N GLU A 337 7.22 -16.33 -10.07
CA GLU A 337 8.22 -17.40 -10.19
C GLU A 337 9.62 -16.90 -9.83
N ALA A 338 9.98 -15.69 -10.27
CA ALA A 338 11.30 -15.08 -10.05
C ALA A 338 11.45 -14.40 -8.68
N LEU A 339 10.37 -14.18 -7.93
CA LEU A 339 10.41 -13.52 -6.64
C LEU A 339 10.99 -14.44 -5.55
N PRO A 340 11.88 -13.92 -4.68
CA PRO A 340 12.28 -14.61 -3.47
C PRO A 340 11.08 -14.93 -2.59
N ASP A 341 11.10 -16.13 -2.02
CA ASP A 341 10.02 -16.72 -1.24
C ASP A 341 9.65 -15.87 -0.02
N ASP A 342 10.62 -15.17 0.57
CA ASP A 342 10.48 -14.31 1.75
C ASP A 342 9.95 -12.89 1.45
N ARG A 343 9.63 -12.58 0.19
CA ARG A 343 9.19 -11.24 -0.27
C ARG A 343 7.78 -11.21 -0.84
N ILE A 344 7.07 -12.33 -0.76
CA ILE A 344 5.73 -12.49 -1.32
C ILE A 344 4.68 -12.25 -0.22
N LEU A 345 3.71 -11.41 -0.52
CA LEU A 345 2.51 -11.17 0.28
C LEU A 345 1.26 -11.52 -0.53
N ILE A 346 0.13 -11.69 0.15
CA ILE A 346 -1.18 -11.90 -0.47
C ILE A 346 -2.16 -10.85 0.02
N GLU A 347 -3.14 -10.52 -0.82
CA GLU A 347 -4.17 -9.55 -0.49
C GLU A 347 -5.48 -9.83 -1.24
N SER A 348 -6.57 -9.27 -0.73
CA SER A 348 -7.85 -9.33 -1.44
C SER A 348 -8.07 -8.16 -2.39
N ASP A 349 -7.55 -6.97 -2.03
CA ASP A 349 -7.87 -5.69 -2.66
C ASP A 349 -9.39 -5.44 -2.76
N LEU A 350 -10.15 -5.92 -1.76
CA LEU A 350 -11.61 -5.91 -1.81
C LEU A 350 -12.21 -4.78 -0.96
N HIS A 351 -13.23 -4.12 -1.53
CA HIS A 351 -14.00 -3.02 -0.94
C HIS A 351 -15.07 -3.45 0.10
N THR A 352 -15.21 -4.76 0.35
CA THR A 352 -16.24 -5.35 1.23
C THR A 352 -15.63 -6.44 2.09
N ALA A 353 -15.84 -6.42 3.41
CA ALA A 353 -15.50 -7.53 4.28
C ALA A 353 -16.48 -8.72 4.11
N GLY A 354 -16.15 -9.86 4.72
CA GLY A 354 -16.99 -11.05 4.77
C GLY A 354 -16.54 -12.20 3.88
N LYS A 355 -17.43 -13.16 3.64
CA LYS A 355 -17.09 -14.45 3.01
C LYS A 355 -16.38 -14.31 1.66
N GLN A 356 -16.77 -13.34 0.83
CA GLN A 356 -16.13 -13.13 -0.46
C GLN A 356 -14.64 -12.79 -0.32
N MET A 357 -14.28 -12.00 0.69
CA MET A 357 -12.89 -11.66 0.96
C MET A 357 -12.10 -12.91 1.38
N ASP A 358 -12.65 -13.74 2.28
CA ASP A 358 -12.04 -15.02 2.66
C ASP A 358 -11.85 -15.96 1.45
N ASP A 359 -12.88 -16.08 0.59
CA ASP A 359 -12.80 -16.92 -0.61
C ASP A 359 -11.69 -16.45 -1.57
N LEU A 360 -11.53 -15.14 -1.76
CA LEU A 360 -10.48 -14.57 -2.60
C LEU A 360 -9.08 -14.74 -2.01
N LEU A 361 -8.95 -14.63 -0.68
CA LEU A 361 -7.70 -14.87 0.05
C LEU A 361 -7.27 -16.34 -0.07
N GLU A 362 -8.21 -17.28 0.08
CA GLU A 362 -7.95 -18.70 -0.16
C GLU A 362 -7.52 -18.95 -1.62
N ASP A 363 -8.24 -18.38 -2.59
CA ASP A 363 -7.94 -18.53 -4.02
C ASP A 363 -6.53 -18.02 -4.37
N VAL A 364 -6.11 -16.87 -3.81
CA VAL A 364 -4.78 -16.31 -4.10
C VAL A 364 -3.67 -17.11 -3.43
N VAL A 365 -3.86 -17.57 -2.19
CA VAL A 365 -2.89 -18.43 -1.49
C VAL A 365 -2.66 -19.73 -2.28
N ARG A 366 -3.74 -20.39 -2.71
CA ARG A 366 -3.65 -21.60 -3.55
C ARG A 366 -2.93 -21.33 -4.86
N THR A 367 -3.22 -20.20 -5.50
CA THR A 367 -2.58 -19.80 -6.76
C THR A 367 -1.08 -19.57 -6.58
N VAL A 368 -0.68 -18.86 -5.51
CA VAL A 368 0.72 -18.61 -5.20
C VAL A 368 1.46 -19.92 -4.91
N CYS A 369 0.89 -20.80 -4.07
CA CYS A 369 1.48 -22.10 -3.76
C CYS A 369 1.67 -22.94 -5.03
N HIS A 370 0.67 -22.96 -5.92
CA HIS A 370 0.75 -23.67 -7.19
C HIS A 370 1.88 -23.14 -8.09
N VAL A 371 1.99 -21.81 -8.26
CA VAL A 371 3.03 -21.19 -9.09
C VAL A 371 4.43 -21.44 -8.52
N LYS A 372 4.57 -21.40 -7.20
CA LYS A 372 5.85 -21.59 -6.51
C LYS A 372 6.21 -23.06 -6.26
N GLY A 373 5.28 -23.99 -6.51
CA GLY A 373 5.46 -25.42 -6.24
C GLY A 373 5.52 -25.75 -4.74
N TRP A 374 4.92 -24.91 -3.89
CA TRP A 374 4.87 -25.13 -2.44
C TRP A 374 3.70 -26.05 -2.07
N SER A 375 3.85 -26.80 -0.98
CA SER A 375 2.69 -27.40 -0.31
C SER A 375 1.77 -26.28 0.21
N LEU A 376 0.46 -26.53 0.28
CA LEU A 376 -0.48 -25.53 0.78
C LEU A 376 -0.19 -25.16 2.25
N GLU A 377 0.24 -26.14 3.05
CA GLU A 377 0.56 -25.95 4.46
C GLU A 377 1.81 -25.05 4.64
N ASP A 378 2.90 -25.37 3.96
CA ASP A 378 4.16 -24.64 4.06
C ASP A 378 4.05 -23.25 3.44
N GLY A 379 3.37 -23.15 2.28
CA GLY A 379 3.11 -21.89 1.62
C GLY A 379 2.28 -20.94 2.50
N THR A 380 1.25 -21.46 3.19
CA THR A 380 0.44 -20.64 4.10
C THR A 380 1.27 -20.14 5.28
N LYS A 381 2.10 -21.00 5.91
CA LYS A 381 3.00 -20.60 7.00
C LYS A 381 4.01 -19.54 6.56
N LEU A 382 4.59 -19.72 5.38
CA LEU A 382 5.57 -18.79 4.82
C LEU A 382 4.93 -17.41 4.54
N LEU A 383 3.76 -17.38 3.92
CA LEU A 383 3.04 -16.13 3.63
C LEU A 383 2.64 -15.40 4.92
N ALA A 384 2.22 -16.14 5.95
CA ALA A 384 1.97 -15.60 7.28
C ALA A 384 3.21 -14.95 7.90
N GLU A 385 4.36 -15.63 7.81
CA GLU A 385 5.63 -15.13 8.31
C GLU A 385 6.09 -13.87 7.55
N ASN A 386 5.97 -13.87 6.22
CA ASN A 386 6.29 -12.72 5.38
C ASN A 386 5.45 -11.49 5.76
N TRP A 387 4.14 -11.67 5.98
CA TRP A 387 3.28 -10.58 6.40
C TRP A 387 3.66 -10.03 7.77
N ARG A 388 4.00 -10.90 8.74
CA ARG A 388 4.47 -10.45 10.07
C ARG A 388 5.76 -9.65 9.98
N ARG A 389 6.73 -10.10 9.18
CA ARG A 389 7.98 -9.34 8.93
C ARG A 389 7.69 -8.00 8.26
N PHE A 390 6.76 -7.98 7.30
CA PHE A 390 6.34 -6.73 6.66
C PHE A 390 5.70 -5.73 7.65
N VAL A 391 4.77 -6.18 8.50
CA VAL A 391 4.04 -5.29 9.41
C VAL A 391 4.87 -4.91 10.63
N PHE A 392 5.54 -5.87 11.28
CA PHE A 392 6.20 -5.69 12.57
C PHE A 392 7.72 -5.53 12.48
N GLY A 393 8.37 -6.19 11.51
CA GLY A 393 9.82 -6.17 11.35
C GLY A 393 10.46 -7.49 11.66
#